data_AF-A0A969FY69-F1
#
_entry.id   AF-A0A969FY69-F1
#
_cell.length_a   1.000
_cell.length_b   1.000
_cell.length_c   1.000
_cell.angle_alpha   90.00
_cell.angle_beta   90.00
_cell.angle_gamma   90.00
#
_symmetry.space_group_name_H-M   'P 1'
#
loop_
_entity.id
_entity.type
_entity.pdbx_description
1 polymer ?
#
loop_
_entity_poly.entity_id
_entity_poly.type
_entity_poly.pdbx_seq_one_letter_code
_entity_poly.pdbx_strand_id
1 'polypeptide(L)'
;MRLHKNAPRLFRLSQGQNLDLFEAQSISILAPGESFVEVVTLENCLKYDQDSGYSVVQSIFSIGEIKSARASGAQFRVNLFFQKPARPELGEPDRFYAITCPFEVKKLPWQNAVYWRSKR
;
A
#
# COMPACT_ATOMS: atom_id res chain seq x y z
N MET A 1 -16.27 -3.61 -20.50
CA MET A 1 -15.56 -3.33 -19.23
C MET A 1 -14.22 -2.68 -19.61
N ARG A 2 -14.10 -1.35 -19.51
CA ARG A 2 -12.87 -0.64 -19.89
C ARG A 2 -11.84 -0.83 -18.77
N LEU A 3 -10.81 -1.63 -19.01
CA LEU A 3 -9.62 -1.68 -18.16
C LEU A 3 -9.00 -0.27 -18.17
N HIS A 4 -9.04 0.42 -17.03
CA HIS A 4 -8.36 1.70 -16.87
C HIS A 4 -6.87 1.51 -17.18
N LYS A 5 -6.38 2.21 -18.20
CA LYS A 5 -4.95 2.34 -18.51
C LYS A 5 -4.23 2.83 -17.25
N ASN A 6 -3.40 1.96 -16.67
CA ASN A 6 -2.45 2.20 -15.58
C ASN A 6 -3.06 2.39 -14.18
N ALA A 7 -3.51 1.28 -13.56
CA ALA A 7 -3.54 1.22 -12.10
C ALA A 7 -2.10 1.31 -11.56
N PRO A 8 -1.77 2.28 -10.69
CA PRO A 8 -0.41 2.42 -10.16
C PRO A 8 -0.01 1.19 -9.35
N ARG A 9 1.24 0.72 -9.53
CA ARG A 9 1.76 -0.43 -8.79
C ARG A 9 1.97 -0.08 -7.32
N LEU A 10 1.58 -0.99 -6.43
CA LEU A 10 1.80 -0.88 -4.98
C LEU A 10 3.21 -1.39 -4.66
N PHE A 11 3.99 -0.60 -3.93
CA PHE A 11 5.33 -0.91 -3.47
C PHE A 11 5.39 -1.03 -1.96
N ARG A 12 6.22 -1.96 -1.48
CA ARG A 12 6.51 -2.16 -0.07
C ARG A 12 7.87 -1.55 0.24
N LEU A 13 7.94 -0.71 1.26
CA LEU A 13 9.18 -0.09 1.73
C LEU A 13 9.72 -0.93 2.88
N SER A 14 10.59 -1.90 2.57
CA SER A 14 11.37 -2.61 3.58
C SER A 14 12.39 -1.65 4.21
N GLN A 15 12.50 -1.68 5.54
CA GLN A 15 13.48 -0.84 6.24
C GLN A 15 14.91 -1.20 5.79
N GLY A 16 15.62 -0.22 5.20
CA GLY A 16 17.04 -0.35 4.85
C GLY A 16 17.37 -0.95 3.48
N GLN A 17 16.40 -1.19 2.59
CA GLN A 17 16.69 -1.61 1.21
C GLN A 17 16.68 -0.43 0.23
N ASN A 18 17.65 -0.43 -0.70
CA ASN A 18 17.54 0.33 -1.94
C ASN A 18 16.48 -0.35 -2.81
N LEU A 19 15.34 0.30 -3.01
CA LEU A 19 14.22 -0.24 -3.81
C LEU A 19 14.69 -0.61 -5.21
N ASP A 20 14.66 -1.90 -5.52
CA ASP A 20 14.70 -2.37 -6.90
C ASP A 20 13.26 -2.47 -7.43
N LEU A 21 12.89 -1.64 -8.42
CA LEU A 21 11.53 -1.62 -8.98
C LEU A 21 11.23 -2.81 -9.90
N PHE A 22 12.19 -3.72 -10.12
CA PHE A 22 11.99 -4.90 -10.96
C PHE A 22 11.25 -6.04 -10.24
N GLU A 23 11.20 -6.07 -8.90
CA GLU A 23 10.47 -7.11 -8.16
C GLU A 23 9.06 -6.65 -7.76
N ALA A 24 8.08 -7.06 -8.57
CA ALA A 24 6.67 -6.66 -8.41
C ALA A 24 5.92 -7.36 -7.26
N GLN A 25 6.57 -8.26 -6.51
CA GLN A 25 5.90 -9.02 -5.43
C GLN A 25 6.86 -9.21 -4.26
N SER A 26 6.70 -8.42 -3.20
CA SER A 26 7.34 -8.76 -1.94
C SER A 26 6.50 -9.83 -1.22
N ILE A 27 7.18 -10.91 -0.86
CA ILE A 27 6.63 -12.04 -0.12
C ILE A 27 7.13 -11.90 1.31
N SER A 28 6.22 -12.04 2.27
CA SER A 28 6.57 -12.03 3.70
C SER A 28 6.05 -13.31 4.33
N ILE A 29 6.92 -14.00 5.06
CA ILE A 29 6.57 -15.20 5.82
C ILE A 29 6.31 -14.76 7.26
N LEU A 30 5.11 -15.02 7.77
CA LEU A 30 4.75 -14.77 9.17
C LEU A 30 4.56 -16.09 9.92
N ALA A 31 5.16 -16.16 11.10
CA ALA A 31 4.89 -17.24 12.03
C ALA A 31 3.51 -17.04 12.71
N PRO A 32 2.84 -18.12 13.14
CA PRO A 32 1.60 -18.00 13.89
C PRO A 32 1.76 -17.16 15.16
N GLY A 33 0.86 -16.21 15.39
CA GLY A 33 0.88 -15.33 16.58
C GLY A 33 1.71 -14.06 16.41
N GLU A 34 2.50 -13.94 15.34
CA GLU A 34 3.31 -12.75 15.08
C GLU A 34 2.51 -11.63 14.42
N SER A 35 2.95 -10.38 14.66
CA SER A 35 2.38 -9.19 14.05
C SER A 35 3.17 -8.74 12.82
N PHE A 36 2.47 -8.34 11.77
CA PHE A 36 3.08 -7.77 10.57
C PHE A 36 2.84 -6.26 10.52
N VAL A 37 3.92 -5.48 10.42
CA VAL A 37 3.85 -4.03 10.22
C VAL A 37 4.65 -3.68 8.97
N GLU A 38 3.99 -3.06 8.00
CA GLU A 38 4.60 -2.71 6.72
C GLU A 38 4.17 -1.32 6.27
N VAL A 39 5.09 -0.61 5.61
CA VAL A 39 4.81 0.67 4.97
C VAL A 39 4.68 0.44 3.48
N VAL A 40 3.52 0.82 2.93
CA VAL A 40 3.24 0.71 1.50
C VAL A 40 3.14 2.09 0.85
N THR A 41 3.54 2.17 -0.42
CA THR A 41 3.47 3.37 -1.26
C THR A 41 3.06 3.00 -2.68
N LEU A 42 2.80 3.99 -3.53
CA LEU A 42 2.53 3.76 -4.96
C LEU A 42 3.73 4.16 -5.81
N GLU A 43 3.86 3.55 -6.99
CA GLU A 43 4.94 3.83 -7.95
C GLU A 43 5.08 5.32 -8.27
N ASN A 44 3.95 5.96 -8.57
CA ASN A 44 3.89 7.38 -8.90
C ASN A 44 4.18 8.27 -7.67
N CYS A 45 4.26 7.71 -6.47
CA CYS A 45 4.67 8.41 -5.26
C CYS A 45 6.18 8.37 -5.04
N LEU A 46 6.94 7.66 -5.87
CA LEU A 46 8.39 7.50 -5.77
C LEU A 46 9.11 8.35 -6.82
N LYS A 47 10.32 8.83 -6.48
CA LYS A 47 11.27 9.40 -7.45
C LYS A 47 12.65 8.81 -7.19
N TYR A 48 13.28 8.42 -8.28
CA TYR A 48 14.65 7.95 -8.28
C TYR A 48 15.63 9.13 -8.21
N ASP A 49 16.62 9.00 -7.35
CA ASP A 49 17.77 9.88 -7.20
C ASP A 49 19.04 9.03 -7.32
N GLN A 50 20.02 9.48 -8.11
CA GLN A 50 21.20 8.67 -8.42
C GLN A 50 22.07 8.40 -7.18
N ASP A 51 22.04 9.28 -6.19
CA ASP A 51 22.89 9.17 -4.99
C ASP A 51 22.18 8.46 -3.83
N SER A 52 20.85 8.57 -3.76
CA SER A 52 20.04 8.12 -2.61
C SER A 52 18.97 7.08 -2.94
N GLY A 53 18.88 6.63 -4.19
CA GLY A 53 17.89 5.64 -4.63
C GLY A 53 16.48 6.21 -4.70
N TYR A 54 15.46 5.35 -4.53
CA TYR A 54 14.07 5.80 -4.53
C TYR A 54 13.70 6.45 -3.21
N SER A 55 13.10 7.64 -3.30
CA SER A 55 12.51 8.35 -2.18
C SER A 55 11.03 8.59 -2.43
N VAL A 56 10.23 8.62 -1.36
CA VAL A 56 8.82 8.98 -1.47
C VAL A 56 8.75 10.49 -1.70
N VAL A 57 8.23 10.91 -2.86
CA VAL A 57 8.10 12.31 -3.29
C VAL A 57 6.67 12.76 -3.64
N GLN A 58 5.64 11.98 -3.33
CA GLN A 58 4.32 12.55 -2.99
C GLN A 58 3.50 11.59 -2.09
N SER A 59 2.40 12.08 -1.52
CA SER A 59 1.45 11.22 -0.79
C SER A 59 0.59 10.40 -1.75
N ILE A 60 0.14 9.21 -1.31
CA ILE A 60 -0.80 8.36 -2.07
C ILE A 60 -2.11 9.10 -2.37
N PHE A 61 -2.57 9.90 -1.40
CA PHE A 61 -3.78 10.70 -1.51
C PHE A 61 -3.44 12.16 -1.26
N SER A 62 -3.98 13.09 -2.04
CA SER A 62 -3.84 14.50 -1.70
C SER A 62 -4.73 14.87 -0.51
N ILE A 63 -4.29 15.83 0.31
CA ILE A 63 -5.08 16.31 1.45
C ILE A 63 -6.41 16.94 0.98
N GLY A 64 -6.41 17.59 -0.19
CA GLY A 64 -7.61 18.19 -0.78
C GLY A 64 -8.66 17.14 -1.14
N GLU A 65 -8.25 16.03 -1.75
CA GLU A 65 -9.12 14.90 -2.07
C GLU A 65 -9.68 14.25 -0.81
N ILE A 66 -8.83 14.00 0.21
CA ILE A 66 -9.29 13.43 1.48
C ILE A 66 -10.34 14.33 2.14
N LYS A 67 -10.12 15.65 2.15
CA LYS A 67 -11.08 16.61 2.72
C LYS A 67 -12.41 16.60 1.96
N SER A 68 -12.34 16.59 0.63
CA SER A 68 -13.54 16.58 -0.22
C SER A 68 -14.31 15.28 -0.06
N ALA A 69 -13.61 14.14 -0.04
CA ALA A 69 -14.18 12.82 0.21
C ALA A 69 -14.87 12.77 1.58
N ARG A 70 -14.21 13.28 2.64
CA ARG A 70 -14.82 13.40 3.97
C ARG A 70 -16.07 14.27 3.97
N ALA A 71 -16.03 15.43 3.31
CA ALA A 71 -17.19 16.33 3.22
C ALA A 71 -18.37 15.67 2.48
N SER A 72 -18.10 14.81 1.52
CA SER A 72 -19.12 14.01 0.81
C SER A 72 -19.61 12.77 1.58
N GLY A 73 -19.09 12.51 2.79
CA GLY A 73 -19.47 11.33 3.58
C GLY A 73 -18.86 10.01 3.07
N ALA A 74 -17.77 10.08 2.30
CA ALA A 74 -17.11 8.89 1.79
C ALA A 74 -16.55 8.00 2.92
N GLN A 75 -16.68 6.69 2.77
CA GLN A 75 -16.10 5.69 3.67
C GLN A 75 -14.80 5.14 3.10
N PHE A 76 -13.77 5.08 3.93
CA PHE A 76 -12.50 4.46 3.59
C PHE A 76 -12.49 3.01 4.06
N ARG A 77 -12.01 2.09 3.21
CA ARG A 77 -12.01 0.65 3.46
C ARG A 77 -10.71 0.03 2.95
N VAL A 78 -10.13 -0.88 3.73
CA VAL A 78 -9.08 -1.79 3.28
C VAL A 78 -9.72 -3.14 2.99
N ASN A 79 -9.47 -3.70 1.82
CA ASN A 79 -9.88 -5.06 1.49
C ASN A 79 -8.67 -5.98 1.56
N LEU A 80 -8.73 -6.97 2.45
CA LEU A 80 -7.74 -8.03 2.59
C LEU A 80 -8.31 -9.29 1.94
N PHE A 81 -7.58 -9.85 0.98
CA PHE A 81 -7.95 -11.10 0.33
C PHE A 81 -6.99 -12.21 0.78
N PHE A 82 -7.56 -13.28 1.34
CA PHE A 82 -6.83 -14.49 1.69
C PHE A 82 -7.19 -15.56 0.66
N GLN A 83 -6.18 -16.09 0.00
CA GLN A 83 -6.33 -17.26 -0.85
C GLN A 83 -5.81 -18.48 -0.11
N LYS A 84 -6.68 -19.47 0.10
CA LYS A 84 -6.26 -20.82 0.43
C LYS A 84 -6.17 -21.60 -0.89
N PRO A 85 -4.96 -21.97 -1.33
CA PRO A 85 -4.78 -22.71 -2.57
C PRO A 85 -5.42 -24.11 -2.47
N ALA A 86 -5.89 -24.62 -3.60
CA ALA A 86 -6.46 -25.95 -3.74
C ALA A 86 -5.47 -27.03 -3.27
N ARG A 87 -6.02 -28.10 -2.69
CA ARG A 87 -5.30 -29.32 -2.32
C ARG A 87 -6.00 -30.51 -2.98
N PRO A 88 -5.68 -30.80 -4.26
CA PRO A 88 -6.31 -31.88 -5.02
C PRO A 88 -6.23 -33.23 -4.33
N GLU A 89 -5.13 -33.49 -3.61
CA GLU A 89 -4.90 -34.70 -2.83
C GLU A 89 -5.88 -34.90 -1.67
N LEU A 90 -6.51 -33.82 -1.20
CA LEU A 90 -7.55 -33.82 -0.17
C LEU A 90 -8.95 -33.54 -0.74
N GLY A 91 -9.09 -33.38 -2.06
CA GLY A 91 -10.34 -32.96 -2.70
C GLY A 91 -10.78 -31.54 -2.30
N GLU A 92 -9.86 -30.69 -1.82
CA GLU A 92 -10.19 -29.33 -1.40
C GLU A 92 -9.99 -28.33 -2.56
N PRO A 93 -11.03 -27.58 -2.96
CA PRO A 93 -10.90 -26.54 -3.98
C PRO A 93 -10.23 -25.27 -3.43
N ASP A 94 -9.82 -24.38 -4.34
CA ASP A 94 -9.40 -23.02 -3.99
C ASP A 94 -10.49 -22.29 -3.19
N ARG A 95 -10.09 -21.59 -2.13
CA ARG A 95 -10.99 -20.73 -1.36
C ARG A 95 -10.44 -19.33 -1.26
N PHE A 96 -11.31 -18.35 -1.48
CA PHE A 96 -11.01 -16.93 -1.33
C PHE A 96 -11.83 -16.37 -0.19
N TYR A 97 -11.17 -15.68 0.73
CA TYR A 97 -11.80 -14.98 1.84
C TYR A 97 -11.49 -13.49 1.68
N ALA A 98 -12.52 -12.65 1.69
CA ALA A 98 -12.37 -11.20 1.66
C ALA A 98 -12.76 -10.62 3.02
N ILE A 99 -11.87 -9.86 3.63
CA ILE A 99 -12.14 -9.09 4.84
C ILE A 99 -12.10 -7.61 4.47
N THR A 100 -13.23 -6.93 4.62
CA THR A 100 -13.32 -5.49 4.40
C THR A 100 -13.28 -4.77 5.74
N CYS A 101 -12.19 -4.05 6.00
CA CYS A 101 -11.99 -3.29 7.21
C CYS A 101 -12.26 -1.80 6.93
N PRO A 102 -13.37 -1.21 7.41
CA PRO A 102 -13.52 0.23 7.39
C PRO A 102 -12.47 0.88 8.30
N PHE A 103 -11.98 2.06 7.94
CA PHE A 103 -11.03 2.80 8.78
C PHE A 103 -11.26 4.31 8.71
N GLU A 104 -10.78 5.00 9.75
CA GLU A 104 -10.82 6.46 9.83
C GLU A 104 -9.46 7.04 9.47
N VAL A 105 -9.44 8.03 8.59
CA VAL A 105 -8.22 8.80 8.29
C VAL A 105 -8.05 9.88 9.35
N LYS A 106 -7.02 9.75 10.19
CA LYS A 106 -6.66 10.74 11.22
C LYS A 106 -5.34 11.41 10.88
N LYS A 107 -5.32 12.76 10.91
CA LYS A 107 -4.08 13.53 10.86
C LYS A 107 -3.47 13.52 12.27
N LEU A 108 -2.27 12.96 12.43
CA LEU A 108 -1.57 12.97 13.70
C LEU A 108 -1.00 14.39 13.99
N PRO A 109 -1.12 14.91 15.23
CA PRO A 109 -0.71 16.28 15.54
C PRO A 109 0.81 16.49 15.62
N TRP A 110 1.58 15.46 15.98
CA TRP A 110 3.03 15.53 16.23
C TRP A 110 3.90 15.07 15.06
N GLN A 111 3.31 14.50 14.01
CA GLN A 111 3.98 14.52 12.72
C GLN A 111 3.83 15.95 12.21
N ASN A 112 4.79 16.83 12.59
CA ASN A 112 5.19 17.92 11.71
C ASN A 112 5.19 17.31 10.32
N ALA A 113 4.27 17.77 9.46
CA ALA A 113 4.08 17.23 8.12
C ALA A 113 5.48 16.90 7.61
N VAL A 114 5.79 15.63 7.35
CA VAL A 114 7.09 15.27 6.77
C VAL A 114 7.24 16.22 5.62
N TYR A 115 8.09 17.23 5.80
CA TYR A 115 7.99 18.42 4.96
C TYR A 115 8.31 17.87 3.60
N TRP A 116 7.34 18.00 2.72
CA TRP A 116 7.48 17.55 1.35
C TRP A 116 8.38 18.56 0.62
N ARG A 117 9.61 18.71 1.11
CA ARG A 117 10.65 19.45 0.42
C ARG A 117 11.01 18.58 -0.76
N SER A 118 10.42 18.90 -1.90
CA SER A 118 11.11 18.75 -3.17
C SER A 118 12.57 19.15 -2.94
N LYS A 119 13.51 18.19 -2.97
CA LYS A 119 14.93 18.54 -3.13
C LYS A 119 14.97 19.48 -4.35
N ARG A 120 15.39 20.73 -4.12
CA ARG A 120 15.73 21.66 -5.20
C ARG A 120 16.96 21.16 -5.90
#